data_AF-A0A7R9HSU9-F1
#
_entry.id   AF-A0A7R9HSU9-F1
#
_cell.length_a   1.000
_cell.length_b   1.000
_cell.length_c   1.000
_cell.angle_alpha   90.00
_cell.angle_beta   90.00
_cell.angle_gamma   90.00
#
_symmetry.space_group_name_H-M   'P 1'
#
loop_
_entity.id
_entity.type
_entity.pdbx_description
1 polymer ?
#
loop_
_entity_poly.entity_id
_entity_poly.type
_entity_poly.pdbx_seq_one_letter_code
_entity_poly.pdbx_strand_id
1 'polypeptide(L)'
;MDEFGSSIQHAEEPNFRVVPLIYLPEQIPYSLLFPIKNLSKDEEVTRDFIEGPIRTPSDRRVLLLPWEPISFISEDFHQEEPVMNYTEHASLYMKLCDEFIEDFQMQYAGHQWEMLEKKIFSMFREVLEAATCKQPPLSIGHNPQSRALYAADIMLAWRTDDDGCRVMQPKLLEINWTPDCQRA
;
A
#
# COMPACT_ATOMS: atom_id res chain seq x y z
N MET A 1 8.91 -0.72 -31.65
CA MET A 1 8.19 0.40 -31.01
C MET A 1 7.04 0.74 -31.95
N ASP A 2 5.81 0.83 -31.44
CA ASP A 2 4.64 1.15 -32.28
C ASP A 2 4.64 2.66 -32.58
N GLU A 3 4.98 3.02 -33.82
CA GLU A 3 5.10 4.40 -34.25
C GLU A 3 3.73 5.09 -34.30
N PHE A 4 2.67 4.37 -34.68
CA PHE A 4 1.33 4.94 -34.84
C PHE A 4 0.69 5.31 -33.50
N GLY A 5 0.74 4.43 -32.50
CA GLY A 5 0.19 4.73 -31.17
C GLY A 5 0.92 5.85 -30.43
N SER A 6 2.21 6.05 -30.75
CA SER A 6 3.06 7.10 -30.18
C SER A 6 2.87 8.48 -30.83
N SER A 7 2.40 8.54 -32.09
CA SER A 7 2.20 9.81 -32.78
C SER A 7 0.91 10.55 -32.37
N ILE A 8 -0.02 9.87 -31.69
CA ILE A 8 -1.29 10.46 -31.24
C ILE A 8 -1.05 11.35 -30.01
N GLN A 9 -1.27 12.65 -30.18
CA GLN A 9 -0.96 13.67 -29.17
C GLN A 9 -2.05 13.83 -28.12
N HIS A 10 -1.67 14.48 -27.01
CA HIS A 10 -2.58 14.88 -25.95
C HIS A 10 -3.50 16.02 -26.42
N ALA A 11 -4.77 15.98 -26.02
CA ALA A 11 -5.64 17.16 -25.95
C ALA A 11 -6.54 17.07 -24.71
N GLU A 12 -6.87 18.22 -24.10
CA GLU A 12 -7.88 18.30 -23.02
C GLU A 12 -9.28 17.94 -23.51
N GLU A 13 -9.58 18.25 -24.77
CA GLU A 13 -10.85 17.93 -25.43
C GLU A 13 -10.63 16.97 -26.61
N PRO A 14 -10.24 15.71 -26.37
CA PRO A 14 -9.84 14.80 -27.44
C PRO A 14 -10.99 14.44 -28.38
N ASN A 15 -10.65 13.97 -29.59
CA ASN A 15 -11.60 13.40 -30.55
C ASN A 15 -11.53 11.87 -30.64
N PHE A 16 -10.52 11.25 -30.03
CA PHE A 16 -10.38 9.81 -29.86
C PHE A 16 -10.15 9.41 -28.41
N ARG A 17 -10.51 8.16 -28.11
CA ARG A 17 -10.26 7.52 -26.82
C ARG A 17 -9.46 6.24 -27.03
N VAL A 18 -8.55 5.94 -26.10
CA VAL A 18 -7.79 4.68 -26.06
C VAL A 18 -8.11 3.93 -24.77
N VAL A 19 -8.57 2.69 -24.87
CA VAL A 19 -8.81 1.85 -23.69
C VAL A 19 -8.03 0.53 -23.77
N PRO A 20 -7.48 0.03 -22.64
CA PRO A 20 -6.91 -1.30 -22.61
C PRO A 20 -8.02 -2.36 -22.67
N LEU A 21 -7.84 -3.36 -23.54
CA LEU A 21 -8.70 -4.54 -23.64
C LEU A 21 -7.84 -5.79 -23.51
N ILE A 22 -8.16 -6.68 -22.57
CA ILE A 22 -7.52 -8.00 -22.51
C ILE A 22 -8.42 -9.01 -23.20
N TYR A 23 -7.96 -9.59 -24.30
CA TYR A 23 -8.65 -10.69 -24.96
C TYR A 23 -8.33 -12.00 -24.25
N LEU A 24 -9.21 -12.40 -23.32
CA LEU A 24 -8.99 -13.52 -22.41
C LEU A 24 -8.64 -14.87 -23.08
N PRO A 25 -9.24 -15.28 -24.21
CA PRO A 25 -8.91 -16.56 -24.83
C PRO A 25 -7.44 -16.69 -25.23
N GLU A 26 -6.82 -15.59 -25.67
CA GLU A 26 -5.41 -15.57 -26.08
C GLU A 26 -4.50 -14.93 -25.02
N GLN A 27 -5.08 -14.35 -23.96
CA GLN A 27 -4.39 -13.61 -22.92
C GLN A 27 -3.53 -12.47 -23.47
N ILE A 28 -3.96 -11.87 -24.58
CA ILE A 28 -3.25 -10.78 -25.24
C ILE A 28 -3.90 -9.44 -24.84
N PRO A 29 -3.10 -8.47 -24.37
CA PRO A 29 -3.56 -7.10 -24.17
C PRO A 29 -3.55 -6.32 -25.50
N TYR A 30 -4.62 -5.60 -25.77
CA TYR A 30 -4.81 -4.69 -26.90
C TYR A 30 -5.08 -3.27 -26.39
N SER A 31 -4.72 -2.29 -27.20
CA SER A 31 -5.17 -0.90 -27.05
C SER A 31 -6.23 -0.63 -28.12
N LEU A 32 -7.48 -0.44 -27.70
CA LEU A 32 -8.55 -0.06 -28.61
C LEU A 32 -8.60 1.46 -28.74
N LEU A 33 -8.30 1.97 -29.93
CA LEU A 33 -8.44 3.36 -30.32
C LEU A 33 -9.74 3.55 -31.11
N PHE A 34 -10.63 4.43 -30.65
CA PHE A 34 -11.89 4.71 -31.34
C PHE A 34 -12.31 6.19 -31.24
N PRO A 35 -13.02 6.73 -32.24
CA PRO A 35 -13.45 8.12 -32.22
C PRO A 35 -14.57 8.32 -31.20
N ILE A 36 -14.56 9.47 -30.55
CA ILE A 36 -15.61 9.93 -29.61
C ILE A 36 -16.29 11.21 -30.10
N LYS A 37 -15.79 11.82 -31.17
CA LYS A 37 -16.37 12.97 -31.88
C LYS A 37 -16.40 12.65 -33.39
N ASN A 38 -17.28 13.31 -34.13
CA ASN A 38 -17.21 13.27 -35.60
C ASN A 38 -16.00 14.06 -36.08
N LEU A 39 -15.26 13.54 -37.06
CA LEU A 39 -14.09 14.22 -37.62
C LEU A 39 -14.30 14.61 -39.07
N SER A 40 -13.68 15.71 -39.46
CA SER A 40 -13.48 16.08 -40.85
C SER A 40 -12.28 15.36 -41.44
N LYS A 41 -12.22 15.26 -42.77
CA LYS A 41 -11.03 14.78 -43.45
C LYS A 41 -9.85 15.69 -43.11
N ASP A 42 -8.68 15.08 -42.88
CA ASP A 42 -7.41 15.74 -42.55
C ASP A 42 -7.38 16.43 -41.16
N GLU A 43 -8.36 16.14 -40.30
CA GLU A 43 -8.35 16.56 -38.89
C GLU A 43 -7.38 15.71 -38.06
N GLU A 44 -6.66 16.35 -37.13
CA GLU A 44 -5.69 15.69 -36.26
C GLU A 44 -6.39 14.76 -35.25
N VAL A 45 -5.85 13.55 -35.08
CA VAL A 45 -6.32 12.60 -34.07
C VAL A 45 -5.61 12.86 -32.74
N THR A 46 -6.39 13.10 -31.69
CA THR A 46 -5.89 13.41 -30.35
C THR A 46 -6.58 12.54 -29.29
N ARG A 47 -5.89 12.29 -28.17
CA ARG A 47 -6.40 11.53 -27.02
C ARG A 47 -6.15 12.26 -25.71
N ASP A 48 -6.90 11.94 -24.66
CA ASP A 48 -6.51 12.32 -23.31
C ASP A 48 -5.42 11.35 -22.80
N PHE A 49 -4.30 11.87 -22.30
CA PHE A 49 -3.27 11.03 -21.66
C PHE A 49 -3.68 10.65 -20.24
N ILE A 50 -4.61 11.39 -19.63
CA ILE A 50 -4.97 11.31 -18.21
C ILE A 50 -6.42 10.84 -18.04
N GLU A 51 -6.72 9.65 -18.56
CA GLU A 51 -8.07 9.06 -18.44
C GLU A 51 -8.26 8.21 -17.16
N GLY A 52 -7.29 8.25 -16.24
CA GLY A 52 -7.33 7.53 -14.96
C GLY A 52 -8.39 8.09 -14.00
N PRO A 53 -8.65 7.40 -12.87
CA PRO A 53 -9.55 7.92 -11.84
C PRO A 53 -8.98 9.21 -11.23
N ILE A 54 -9.47 10.35 -11.71
CA ILE A 54 -9.20 11.68 -11.14
C ILE A 54 -10.09 11.82 -9.91
N ARG A 55 -9.48 11.85 -8.72
CA ARG A 55 -10.17 12.01 -7.44
C ARG A 55 -10.23 13.48 -7.03
N THR A 56 -9.20 14.24 -7.39
CA THR A 56 -9.07 15.66 -7.09
C THR A 56 -8.72 16.48 -8.33
N PRO A 57 -9.06 17.79 -8.37
CA PRO A 57 -8.65 18.66 -9.48
C PRO A 57 -7.13 18.75 -9.68
N SER A 58 -6.32 18.52 -8.64
CA SER A 58 -4.85 18.54 -8.73
C SER A 58 -4.27 17.26 -9.32
N ASP A 59 -4.95 16.11 -9.22
CA ASP A 59 -4.46 14.84 -9.77
C ASP A 59 -4.12 14.95 -11.27
N ARG A 60 -4.95 15.68 -12.03
CA ARG A 60 -4.71 15.87 -13.47
C ARG A 60 -3.40 16.62 -13.74
N ARG A 61 -3.14 17.70 -12.99
CA ARG A 61 -1.89 18.47 -13.09
C ARG A 61 -0.68 17.60 -12.78
N VAL A 62 -0.80 16.72 -11.77
CA VAL A 62 0.28 15.81 -11.37
C VAL A 62 0.52 14.77 -12.45
N LEU A 63 -0.54 14.17 -12.98
CA LEU A 63 -0.43 13.11 -13.98
C LEU A 63 0.09 13.63 -15.34
N LEU A 64 -0.11 14.91 -15.66
CA LEU A 64 0.44 15.57 -16.86
C LEU A 64 1.93 15.91 -16.77
N LEU A 65 2.56 15.86 -15.59
CA LEU A 65 3.97 16.25 -15.38
C LEU A 65 4.98 15.72 -16.42
N PRO A 66 4.88 14.48 -16.95
CA PRO A 66 5.82 14.00 -17.94
C PRO A 66 5.76 14.74 -19.29
N TRP A 67 4.64 15.41 -19.60
CA TRP A 67 4.39 16.11 -20.86
C TRP A 67 4.23 17.62 -20.69
N GLU A 68 3.76 18.06 -19.53
CA GLU A 68 3.59 19.47 -19.19
C GLU A 68 4.41 19.82 -17.95
N PRO A 69 5.47 20.65 -18.08
CA PRO A 69 6.29 21.04 -16.95
C PRO A 69 5.49 21.97 -16.02
N ILE A 70 5.00 21.42 -14.92
CA ILE A 70 4.25 22.13 -13.89
C ILE A 70 5.05 22.10 -12.58
N SER A 71 5.11 23.22 -11.87
CA SER A 71 5.74 23.29 -10.55
C SER A 71 4.73 23.01 -9.44
N PHE A 72 5.13 22.19 -8.47
CA PHE A 72 4.38 21.89 -7.25
C PHE A 72 5.10 22.42 -5.98
N ILE A 73 6.09 23.31 -6.13
CA ILE A 73 6.92 23.79 -5.01
C ILE A 73 6.10 24.53 -3.94
N SER A 74 4.99 25.17 -4.34
CA SER A 74 4.10 25.90 -3.43
C SER A 74 2.97 25.04 -2.86
N GLU A 75 2.88 23.77 -3.25
CA GLU A 75 1.83 22.86 -2.82
C GLU A 75 2.29 22.17 -1.54
N ASP A 76 1.41 22.06 -0.55
CA ASP A 76 1.71 21.35 0.69
C ASP A 76 1.76 19.84 0.40
N PHE A 77 2.90 19.21 0.72
CA PHE A 77 3.10 17.78 0.60
C PHE A 77 2.76 17.03 1.90
N HIS A 78 2.20 17.72 2.89
CA HIS A 78 1.73 17.12 4.12
C HIS A 78 0.62 16.10 3.82
N GLN A 79 0.98 14.84 3.90
CA GLN A 79 0.01 13.75 3.88
C GLN A 79 -0.63 13.65 5.26
N GLU A 80 -1.92 13.95 5.37
CA GLU A 80 -2.68 13.60 6.57
C GLU A 80 -2.83 12.09 6.64
N GLU A 81 -2.21 11.48 7.65
CA GLU A 81 -2.45 10.08 7.94
C GLU A 81 -3.94 9.88 8.25
N PRO A 82 -4.60 8.86 7.68
CA PRO A 82 -5.97 8.55 8.05
C PRO A 82 -6.02 8.33 9.57
N VAL A 83 -6.99 8.98 10.22
CA VAL A 83 -7.23 8.79 11.65
C VAL A 83 -7.54 7.31 11.87
N MET A 84 -6.79 6.65 12.76
CA MET A 84 -6.94 5.23 13.12
C MET A 84 -8.20 4.98 13.97
N ASN A 85 -9.34 5.50 13.53
CA ASN A 85 -10.64 5.21 14.11
C ASN A 85 -11.21 3.97 13.42
N TYR A 86 -10.66 2.80 13.74
CA TYR A 86 -11.26 1.52 13.34
C TYR A 86 -12.70 1.39 13.86
N THR A 87 -13.05 2.12 14.94
CA THR A 87 -14.41 2.35 15.43
C THR A 87 -14.51 3.72 16.12
N GLU A 88 -15.59 4.48 15.91
CA GLU A 88 -15.82 5.83 16.49
C GLU A 88 -15.82 5.89 18.04
N HIS A 89 -15.83 4.75 18.72
CA HIS A 89 -15.87 4.65 20.19
C HIS A 89 -14.70 3.84 20.78
N ALA A 90 -13.68 3.50 19.99
CA ALA A 90 -12.50 2.83 20.54
C ALA A 90 -11.69 3.82 21.37
N SER A 91 -11.50 3.51 22.66
CA SER A 91 -10.50 4.19 23.47
C SER A 91 -9.12 3.66 23.08
N LEU A 92 -8.28 4.54 22.56
CA LEU A 92 -6.85 4.25 22.36
C LEU A 92 -6.15 4.41 23.71
N TYR A 93 -5.41 3.38 24.12
CA TYR A 93 -4.63 3.40 25.35
C TYR A 93 -3.15 3.32 25.00
N MET A 94 -2.40 4.33 25.40
CA MET A 94 -0.94 4.26 25.48
C MET A 94 -0.61 3.64 26.83
N LYS A 95 0.02 2.46 26.83
CA LYS A 95 0.37 1.73 28.06
C LYS A 95 1.82 1.33 28.02
N LEU A 96 2.48 1.43 29.16
CA LEU A 96 3.82 0.87 29.32
C LEU A 96 3.73 -0.67 29.26
N CYS A 97 4.83 -1.32 28.83
CA CYS A 97 4.86 -2.77 28.68
C CYS A 97 4.45 -3.50 29.96
N ASP A 98 4.97 -3.07 31.12
CA ASP A 98 4.70 -3.73 32.40
C ASP A 98 3.22 -3.60 32.80
N GLU A 99 2.64 -2.40 32.64
CA GLU A 99 1.21 -2.14 32.89
C GLU A 99 0.32 -2.97 31.95
N PHE A 100 0.70 -3.06 30.67
CA PHE A 100 0.00 -3.88 29.70
C PHE A 100 -0.01 -5.36 30.10
N ILE A 101 1.11 -5.90 30.58
CA ILE A 101 1.21 -7.30 30.99
C ILE A 101 0.30 -7.58 32.19
N GLU A 102 0.30 -6.69 33.18
CA GLU A 102 -0.59 -6.81 34.35
C GLU A 102 -2.06 -6.81 33.93
N ASP A 103 -2.48 -5.83 33.13
CA ASP A 103 -3.85 -5.70 32.65
C ASP A 103 -4.28 -6.88 31.78
N PHE A 104 -3.38 -7.36 30.90
CA PHE A 104 -3.63 -8.52 30.06
C PHE A 104 -3.87 -9.77 30.91
N GLN A 105 -3.04 -10.00 31.94
CA GLN A 105 -3.17 -11.15 32.83
C GLN A 105 -4.45 -11.07 33.67
N MET A 106 -4.85 -9.87 34.12
CA MET A 106 -6.12 -9.68 34.81
C MET A 106 -7.32 -9.94 33.90
N GLN A 107 -7.30 -9.43 32.67
CA GLN A 107 -8.40 -9.56 31.71
C GLN A 107 -8.53 -10.98 31.16
N TYR A 108 -7.40 -11.68 30.97
CA TYR A 108 -7.33 -12.98 30.32
C TYR A 108 -6.60 -14.00 31.19
N ALA A 109 -7.08 -14.24 32.42
CA ALA A 109 -6.43 -15.13 33.40
C ALA A 109 -6.12 -16.57 32.91
N GLY A 110 -6.82 -17.06 31.88
CA GLY A 110 -6.55 -18.35 31.23
C GLY A 110 -5.44 -18.34 30.16
N HIS A 111 -4.86 -17.18 29.85
CA HIS A 111 -3.87 -17.00 28.79
C HIS A 111 -2.67 -16.22 29.32
N GLN A 112 -1.51 -16.88 29.39
CA GLN A 112 -0.28 -16.23 29.83
C GLN A 112 0.34 -15.39 28.70
N TRP A 113 0.60 -14.11 28.96
CA TRP A 113 1.26 -13.21 28.02
C TRP A 113 2.58 -13.77 27.51
N GLU A 114 3.40 -14.35 28.39
CA GLU A 114 4.70 -14.94 28.03
C GLU A 114 4.60 -15.98 26.90
N MET A 115 3.53 -16.79 26.92
CA MET A 115 3.31 -17.80 25.88
C MET A 115 2.90 -17.17 24.54
N LEU A 116 2.22 -16.04 24.57
CA LEU A 116 1.83 -15.29 23.39
C LEU A 116 3.00 -14.48 22.82
N GLU A 117 3.80 -13.87 23.67
CA GLU A 117 5.02 -13.15 23.32
C GLU A 117 6.02 -14.07 22.60
N LYS A 118 6.20 -15.31 23.07
CA LYS A 118 7.00 -16.32 22.36
C LYS A 118 6.50 -16.60 20.94
N LYS A 119 5.18 -16.59 20.73
CA LYS A 119 4.59 -16.75 19.38
C LYS A 119 4.85 -15.51 18.52
N ILE A 120 4.79 -14.32 19.09
CA ILE A 120 5.14 -13.07 18.40
C ILE A 120 6.60 -13.09 17.97
N PHE A 121 7.53 -13.49 18.84
CA PHE A 121 8.94 -13.60 18.49
C PHE A 121 9.22 -14.67 17.43
N SER A 122 8.53 -15.81 17.47
CA SER A 122 8.62 -16.82 16.39
C SER A 122 8.16 -16.23 15.05
N MET A 123 7.03 -15.54 15.04
CA MET A 123 6.50 -14.88 13.86
C MET A 123 7.49 -13.87 13.27
N PHE A 124 8.10 -13.00 14.10
CA PHE A 124 9.10 -12.04 13.64
C PHE A 124 10.36 -12.71 13.10
N ARG A 125 10.82 -13.77 13.76
CA ARG A 125 11.97 -14.55 13.29
C ARG A 125 11.72 -15.10 11.89
N GLU A 126 10.57 -15.74 11.66
CA GLU A 126 10.21 -16.31 10.36
C GLU A 126 10.14 -15.24 9.26
N VAL A 127 9.58 -14.07 9.57
CA VAL A 127 9.51 -12.94 8.65
C VAL A 127 10.92 -12.43 8.28
N LEU A 128 11.80 -12.24 9.25
CA LEU A 128 13.16 -11.77 9.02
C LEU A 128 14.02 -12.80 8.29
N GLU A 129 13.89 -14.09 8.62
CA GLU A 129 14.56 -15.19 7.90
C GLU A 129 14.08 -15.22 6.44
N ALA A 130 12.78 -15.13 6.18
CA ALA A 130 12.24 -15.06 4.82
C ALA A 130 12.73 -13.81 4.06
N ALA A 131 12.77 -12.65 4.70
CA ALA A 131 13.22 -11.40 4.10
C ALA A 131 14.72 -11.39 3.75
N THR A 132 15.50 -12.28 4.38
CA THR A 132 16.96 -12.37 4.20
C THR A 132 17.43 -13.65 3.48
N CYS A 133 16.51 -14.55 3.10
CA CYS A 133 16.87 -15.88 2.59
C CYS A 133 17.45 -15.91 1.16
N LYS A 134 17.31 -14.84 0.37
CA LYS A 134 17.85 -14.73 -1.00
C LYS A 134 19.07 -13.81 -1.03
N GLN A 135 19.68 -13.65 -2.20
CA GLN A 135 20.65 -12.58 -2.42
C GLN A 135 19.96 -11.32 -2.94
N PRO A 136 20.49 -10.11 -2.65
CA PRO A 136 20.06 -8.88 -3.31
C PRO A 136 20.08 -9.03 -4.84
N PRO A 137 19.12 -8.44 -5.57
CA PRO A 137 18.11 -7.47 -5.11
C PRO A 137 16.80 -8.11 -4.59
N LEU A 138 16.74 -9.44 -4.46
CA LEU A 138 15.50 -10.16 -4.10
C LEU A 138 15.23 -10.24 -2.59
N SER A 139 16.14 -9.73 -1.76
CA SER A 139 16.11 -9.80 -0.30
C SER A 139 16.86 -8.61 0.32
N ILE A 140 16.71 -8.47 1.64
CA ILE A 140 17.48 -7.54 2.45
C ILE A 140 18.90 -8.11 2.63
N GLY A 141 19.90 -7.40 2.12
CA GLY A 141 21.30 -7.78 2.22
C GLY A 141 21.94 -7.37 3.56
N HIS A 142 22.84 -8.21 4.06
CA HIS A 142 23.64 -7.89 5.24
C HIS A 142 24.69 -6.82 4.93
N ASN A 143 24.75 -5.77 5.76
CA ASN A 143 25.83 -4.78 5.77
C ASN A 143 26.25 -4.48 7.23
N PRO A 144 27.51 -4.75 7.62
CA PRO A 144 27.98 -4.54 8.99
C PRO A 144 27.82 -3.10 9.51
N GLN A 145 27.82 -2.11 8.60
CA GLN A 145 27.69 -0.69 8.94
C GLN A 145 26.24 -0.22 9.02
N SER A 146 25.26 -1.05 8.63
CA SER A 146 23.85 -0.68 8.60
C SER A 146 23.13 -1.16 9.87
N ARG A 147 22.26 -0.31 10.41
CA ARG A 147 21.26 -0.64 11.43
C ARG A 147 19.95 -0.02 11.02
N ALA A 148 18.84 -0.63 11.39
CA ALA A 148 17.51 -0.11 11.13
C ALA A 148 16.61 -0.39 12.33
N LEU A 149 15.75 0.56 12.63
CA LEU A 149 14.66 0.42 13.59
C LEU A 149 13.37 0.23 12.80
N TYR A 150 12.59 -0.76 13.20
CA TYR A 150 11.28 -1.05 12.64
C TYR A 150 10.25 -1.07 13.77
N ALA A 151 9.03 -0.63 13.47
CA ALA A 151 7.86 -0.96 14.28
C ALA A 151 7.04 -2.01 13.53
N ALA A 152 6.32 -2.84 14.30
CA ALA A 152 5.45 -3.84 13.73
C ALA A 152 4.08 -3.75 14.38
N ASP A 153 3.05 -3.68 13.54
CA ASP A 153 1.68 -3.62 13.98
C ASP A 153 1.11 -5.03 14.03
N ILE A 154 0.60 -5.41 15.20
CA ILE A 154 0.10 -6.76 15.48
C ILE A 154 -1.32 -6.68 16.01
N MET A 155 -2.16 -7.60 15.56
CA MET A 155 -3.44 -7.90 16.18
C MET A 155 -3.46 -9.29 16.82
N LEU A 156 -4.24 -9.44 17.89
CA LEU A 156 -4.53 -10.72 18.50
C LEU A 156 -5.91 -11.20 18.06
N ALA A 157 -5.96 -12.31 17.34
CA ALA A 157 -7.20 -12.93 16.91
C ALA A 157 -7.48 -14.19 17.72
N TRP A 158 -8.75 -14.42 18.05
CA TRP A 158 -9.18 -15.69 18.63
C TRP A 158 -9.23 -16.79 17.56
N ARG A 159 -8.65 -17.94 17.87
CA ARG A 159 -8.73 -19.16 17.08
C ARG A 159 -9.11 -20.33 18.00
N THR A 160 -9.75 -21.34 17.44
CA THR A 160 -9.93 -22.63 18.11
C THR A 160 -8.79 -23.55 17.69
N ASP A 161 -8.07 -24.13 18.64
CA ASP A 161 -7.03 -25.13 18.35
C ASP A 161 -7.65 -26.52 18.07
N ASP A 162 -6.77 -27.48 17.79
CA ASP A 162 -7.17 -28.84 17.40
C ASP A 162 -7.85 -29.60 18.56
N ASP A 163 -7.63 -29.15 19.81
CA ASP A 163 -8.24 -29.69 21.02
C ASP A 163 -9.57 -28.99 21.38
N GLY A 164 -10.04 -28.06 20.53
CA GLY A 164 -11.28 -27.31 20.74
C GLY A 164 -11.16 -26.14 21.72
N CYS A 165 -9.95 -25.82 22.17
CA CYS A 165 -9.70 -24.72 23.10
C CYS A 165 -9.57 -23.39 22.35
N ARG A 166 -10.10 -22.32 22.94
CA ARG A 166 -9.88 -20.96 22.41
C ARG A 166 -8.47 -20.52 22.76
N VAL A 167 -7.71 -20.15 21.74
CA VAL A 167 -6.35 -19.63 21.85
C VAL A 167 -6.22 -18.29 21.14
N MET A 168 -5.43 -17.39 21.69
CA MET A 168 -5.04 -16.18 20.99
C MET A 168 -3.91 -16.48 20.00
N GLN A 169 -4.04 -15.97 18.79
CA GLN A 169 -3.05 -16.06 17.73
C GLN A 169 -2.64 -14.65 17.28
N PRO A 170 -1.34 -14.32 17.29
CA PRO A 170 -0.86 -13.05 16.75
C PRO A 170 -0.99 -13.04 15.22
N LYS A 171 -1.32 -11.86 14.68
CA LYS A 171 -1.45 -11.57 13.25
C LYS A 171 -0.62 -10.33 12.96
N LEU A 172 0.43 -10.49 12.15
CA LEU A 172 1.19 -9.36 11.63
C LEU A 172 0.34 -8.61 10.62
N LEU A 173 0.22 -7.29 10.78
CA LEU A 173 -0.45 -6.41 9.84
C LEU A 173 0.56 -5.77 8.90
N GLU A 174 1.52 -5.05 9.48
CA GLU A 174 2.56 -4.33 8.74
C GLU A 174 3.85 -4.20 9.55
N ILE A 175 4.95 -3.89 8.85
CA ILE A 175 6.25 -3.55 9.43
C ILE A 175 6.70 -2.23 8.80
N ASN A 176 6.86 -1.20 9.62
CA ASN A 176 7.21 0.15 9.21
C ASN A 176 8.66 0.45 9.53
N TRP A 177 9.37 1.07 8.57
CA TRP A 177 10.72 1.59 8.79
C TRP A 177 10.65 3.02 9.33
N THR A 178 11.60 3.39 10.20
CA THR A 178 11.64 4.71 10.86
C THR A 178 10.32 5.09 11.54
N PRO A 179 9.86 4.28 12.50
CA PRO A 179 8.60 4.55 13.17
C PRO A 179 8.65 5.84 13.99
N ASP A 180 7.51 6.52 14.10
CA ASP A 180 7.36 7.64 15.01
C ASP A 180 7.35 7.15 16.47
N CYS A 181 8.49 7.31 17.15
CA CYS A 181 8.64 6.93 18.55
C CYS A 181 8.03 7.96 19.53
N GLN A 182 7.44 9.07 19.06
CA GLN A 182 6.72 9.99 19.96
C GLN A 182 5.37 9.43 20.43
N ARG A 183 4.85 8.42 19.72
CA ARG A 183 3.60 7.71 20.02
C ARG A 183 3.79 6.45 20.86
N ALA A 184 5.03 6.04 21.11
CA ALA A 184 5.39 4.83 21.86
C ALA A 184 5.60 5.11 23.36
#